data_AF-A0AAV6AF58-F1
#
_entry.id   AF-A0AAV6AF58-F1
#
_cell.length_a   1.000
_cell.length_b   1.000
_cell.length_c   1.000
_cell.angle_alpha   90.00
_cell.angle_beta   90.00
_cell.angle_gamma   90.00
#
_symmetry.space_group_name_H-M   'P 1'
#
loop_
_entity.id
_entity.type
_entity.pdbx_description
1 polymer ?
#
loop_
_entity_poly.entity_id
_entity_poly.type
_entity_poly.pdbx_seq_one_letter_code
_entity_poly.pdbx_strand_id
1 'polypeptide(L)'
;MEASAAQRLLADHISIDVHSHGGATGVISAGAPNGDLARGMRAGRVAIVCLADVPDQPLLRRDAQNVLRAVRQPAAGELYQFHLDRLAWMDELVAGHGIRRALTVEDLRAAHAAGQPAIIVDIEGLDFLEGKLERLEES
;
A
#
# COMPACT_ATOMS: atom_id res chain seq x y z
N MET A 1 -19.95 -2.47 -27.38
CA MET A 1 -19.36 -1.11 -27.49
C MET A 1 -17.88 -1.27 -27.69
N GLU A 2 -17.29 -0.56 -28.64
CA GLU A 2 -15.84 -0.52 -28.83
C GLU A 2 -15.20 0.24 -27.67
N ALA A 3 -14.06 -0.23 -27.16
CA ALA A 3 -13.31 0.48 -26.13
C ALA A 3 -12.77 1.79 -26.72
N SER A 4 -12.88 2.90 -25.97
CA SER A 4 -12.29 4.17 -26.36
C SER A 4 -10.76 4.07 -26.51
N ALA A 5 -10.15 5.02 -27.22
CA ALA A 5 -8.69 5.09 -27.35
C ALA A 5 -7.98 5.13 -25.97
N ALA A 6 -8.55 5.85 -25.00
CA ALA A 6 -8.03 5.90 -23.63
C ALA A 6 -8.10 4.53 -22.92
N GLN A 7 -9.20 3.78 -23.12
CA GLN A 7 -9.35 2.45 -22.54
C GLN A 7 -8.38 1.44 -23.15
N ARG A 8 -8.06 1.55 -24.45
CA ARG A 8 -7.03 0.73 -25.10
C ARG A 8 -5.64 1.06 -24.57
N LEU A 9 -5.29 2.36 -24.48
CA LEU A 9 -4.01 2.79 -23.91
C LEU A 9 -3.75 2.18 -22.52
N LEU A 10 -4.75 2.25 -21.63
CA LEU A 10 -4.64 1.70 -20.27
C LEU A 10 -4.64 0.15 -20.22
N ALA A 11 -5.15 -0.51 -21.25
CA ALA A 11 -5.11 -1.96 -21.35
C ALA A 11 -3.76 -2.47 -21.89
N ASP A 12 -3.13 -1.71 -22.80
CA ASP A 12 -1.89 -2.10 -23.47
C ASP A 12 -0.62 -1.76 -22.66
N HIS A 13 -0.76 -1.00 -21.57
CA HIS A 13 0.35 -0.52 -20.76
C HIS A 13 0.15 -0.82 -19.27
N ILE A 14 1.26 -1.09 -18.59
CA ILE A 14 1.27 -1.24 -17.13
C ILE A 14 1.18 0.15 -16.51
N SER A 15 0.03 0.50 -15.95
CA SER A 15 -0.15 1.70 -15.12
C SER A 15 0.34 1.43 -13.70
N ILE A 16 1.18 2.34 -13.18
CA ILE A 16 1.75 2.25 -11.83
C ILE A 16 1.46 3.55 -11.10
N ASP A 17 0.72 3.46 -9.99
CA ASP A 17 0.66 4.51 -8.98
C ASP A 17 1.84 4.32 -8.02
N VAL A 18 2.72 5.30 -7.92
CA VAL A 18 3.99 5.17 -7.19
C VAL A 18 3.87 5.44 -5.70
N HIS A 19 2.69 5.82 -5.21
CA HIS A 19 2.43 5.99 -3.78
C HIS A 19 0.92 6.04 -3.49
N SER A 20 0.42 5.08 -2.70
CA SER A 20 -1.00 5.00 -2.35
C SER A 20 -1.19 4.43 -0.95
N HIS A 21 -2.19 4.93 -0.22
CA HIS A 21 -2.64 4.29 1.03
C HIS A 21 -3.78 3.27 0.80
N GLY A 22 -4.20 3.04 -0.44
CA GLY A 22 -5.27 2.09 -0.78
C GLY A 22 -6.69 2.59 -0.49
N GLY A 23 -6.86 3.89 -0.22
CA GLY A 23 -8.16 4.53 -0.01
C GLY A 23 -8.71 4.40 1.42
N ALA A 24 -10.02 4.59 1.58
CA ALA A 24 -10.67 4.70 2.89
C ALA A 24 -10.59 3.43 3.75
N THR A 25 -10.46 2.26 3.12
CA THR A 25 -10.33 0.94 3.77
C THR A 25 -8.95 0.32 3.50
N GLY A 26 -7.97 1.15 3.14
CA GLY A 26 -6.62 0.69 2.82
C GLY A 26 -5.74 0.49 4.06
N VAL A 27 -4.42 0.47 3.86
CA VAL A 27 -3.45 0.07 4.90
C VAL A 27 -3.46 0.96 6.14
N ILE A 28 -3.73 2.26 5.96
CA ILE A 28 -3.85 3.22 7.06
C ILE A 28 -5.22 3.17 7.76
N SER A 29 -6.13 2.30 7.34
CA SER A 29 -7.43 2.16 7.99
C SER A 29 -7.33 1.31 9.27
N ALA A 30 -8.29 1.48 10.17
CA ALA A 30 -8.40 0.63 11.36
C ALA A 30 -9.06 -0.73 11.07
N GLY A 31 -9.56 -0.95 9.85
CA GLY A 31 -10.29 -2.17 9.47
C GLY A 31 -9.36 -3.30 9.04
N ALA A 32 -9.89 -4.53 9.04
CA ALA A 32 -9.24 -5.66 8.38
C ALA A 32 -9.16 -5.44 6.86
N PRO A 33 -8.20 -6.09 6.16
CA PRO A 33 -8.12 -6.04 4.71
C PRO A 33 -9.42 -6.53 4.08
N ASN A 34 -9.72 -5.99 2.90
CA ASN A 34 -10.86 -6.41 2.12
C ASN A 34 -10.59 -6.21 0.61
N GLY A 35 -11.54 -6.61 -0.24
CA GLY A 35 -11.40 -6.54 -1.69
C GLY A 35 -11.58 -5.15 -2.34
N ASP A 36 -11.75 -4.06 -1.58
CA ASP A 36 -12.04 -2.73 -2.12
C ASP A 36 -10.90 -2.18 -2.98
N LEU A 37 -9.65 -2.34 -2.54
CA LEU A 37 -8.50 -1.91 -3.34
C LEU A 37 -8.48 -2.60 -4.70
N ALA A 38 -8.64 -3.92 -4.72
CA ALA A 38 -8.65 -4.69 -5.95
C ALA A 38 -9.84 -4.32 -6.87
N ARG A 39 -11.00 -3.97 -6.29
CA ARG A 39 -12.15 -3.46 -7.06
C ARG A 39 -11.87 -2.08 -7.65
N GLY A 40 -11.32 -1.16 -6.85
CA GLY A 40 -10.95 0.18 -7.26
C GLY A 40 -9.93 0.19 -8.39
N MET A 41 -8.87 -0.60 -8.25
CA MET A 41 -7.84 -0.79 -9.28
C MET A 41 -8.42 -1.28 -10.61
N ARG A 42 -9.32 -2.28 -10.58
CA ARG A 42 -9.99 -2.77 -11.80
C ARG A 42 -10.90 -1.71 -12.42
N ALA A 43 -11.68 -1.01 -11.61
CA ALA A 43 -12.58 0.04 -12.10
C ALA A 43 -11.81 1.22 -12.70
N GLY A 44 -10.71 1.63 -12.06
CA GLY A 44 -9.84 2.72 -12.50
C GLY A 44 -8.79 2.35 -13.55
N ARG A 45 -8.65 1.06 -13.89
CA ARG A 45 -7.59 0.52 -14.77
C ARG A 45 -6.17 0.89 -14.29
N VAL A 46 -5.97 0.81 -12.98
CA VAL A 46 -4.65 0.88 -12.35
C VAL A 46 -4.14 -0.55 -12.17
N ALA A 47 -3.03 -0.90 -12.82
CA ALA A 47 -2.50 -2.26 -12.77
C ALA A 47 -1.73 -2.51 -11.46
N ILE A 48 -0.90 -1.55 -11.06
CA ILE A 48 0.01 -1.65 -9.92
C ILE A 48 -0.14 -0.42 -9.03
N VAL A 49 -0.08 -0.61 -7.71
CA VAL A 49 0.12 0.47 -6.75
C VAL A 49 1.31 0.16 -5.84
N CYS A 50 2.14 1.16 -5.52
CA CYS A 50 2.97 1.12 -4.33
C CYS A 50 2.05 1.39 -3.13
N LEU A 51 1.87 0.39 -2.27
CA LEU A 51 0.99 0.46 -1.11
C LEU A 51 1.80 0.79 0.14
N ALA A 52 1.63 2.03 0.62
CA ALA A 52 2.54 2.65 1.59
C ALA A 52 2.14 2.31 3.01
N ASP A 53 2.98 1.53 3.69
CA ASP A 53 2.97 1.47 5.14
C ASP A 53 3.43 2.82 5.72
N VAL A 54 2.80 3.27 6.79
CA VAL A 54 3.04 4.57 7.43
C VAL A 54 3.30 4.32 8.93
N PRO A 55 4.53 3.97 9.32
CA PRO A 55 4.81 3.48 10.67
C PRO A 55 4.49 4.48 11.79
N ASP A 56 4.56 5.79 11.54
CA ASP A 56 4.29 6.85 12.51
C ASP A 56 2.81 7.21 12.63
N GLN A 57 1.93 6.60 11.83
CA GLN A 57 0.48 6.84 11.82
C GLN A 57 -0.15 6.86 13.23
N PRO A 58 0.20 5.97 14.19
CA PRO A 58 -0.38 6.00 15.53
C PRO A 58 -0.20 7.34 16.25
N LEU A 59 0.83 8.11 15.90
CA LEU A 59 1.18 9.40 16.47
C LEU A 59 0.50 10.58 15.78
N LEU A 60 0.03 10.40 14.53
CA LEU A 60 -0.43 11.49 13.68
C LEU A 60 -1.88 11.86 13.97
N ARG A 61 -2.15 13.13 14.28
CA ARG A 61 -3.51 13.69 14.35
C ARG A 61 -3.56 15.02 13.64
N ARG A 62 -4.75 15.39 13.17
CA ARG A 62 -4.99 16.74 12.65
C ARG A 62 -5.27 17.70 13.81
N ASP A 63 -4.59 18.83 13.83
CA ASP A 63 -4.86 19.91 14.78
C ASP A 63 -6.15 20.67 14.43
N ALA A 64 -6.49 21.69 15.21
CA ALA A 64 -7.68 22.52 14.98
C ALA A 64 -7.65 23.30 13.65
N GLN A 65 -6.48 23.42 13.00
CA GLN A 65 -6.30 24.03 11.69
C GLN A 65 -6.25 22.96 10.58
N ASN A 66 -6.59 21.71 10.90
CA ASN A 66 -6.59 20.57 9.99
C ASN A 66 -5.18 20.18 9.49
N VAL A 67 -4.12 20.59 10.18
CA VAL A 67 -2.73 20.26 9.86
C VAL A 67 -2.35 18.96 10.56
N LEU A 68 -1.76 18.02 9.82
CA LEU A 68 -1.29 16.73 10.36
C LEU A 68 -0.02 16.94 11.19
N ARG A 69 0.00 16.45 12.44
CA ARG A 69 1.13 16.57 13.37
C ARG A 69 1.25 15.32 14.23
N ALA A 70 2.48 14.96 14.59
CA ALA A 70 2.72 14.04 15.70
C ALA A 70 2.30 14.70 17.02
N VAL A 71 1.45 14.04 17.81
CA VAL A 71 0.90 14.60 19.07
C VAL A 71 1.64 14.13 20.32
N ARG A 72 2.56 13.19 20.18
CA ARG A 72 3.39 12.64 21.27
C ARG A 72 4.62 11.97 20.69
N GLN A 73 5.59 11.68 21.56
CA GLN A 73 6.69 10.79 21.25
C GLN A 73 6.22 9.31 21.31
N PRO A 74 6.79 8.42 20.48
CA PRO A 74 6.54 6.99 20.60
C PRO A 74 7.21 6.41 21.84
N ALA A 75 6.64 5.35 22.40
CA ALA A 75 7.37 4.46 23.29
C ALA A 75 8.41 3.65 22.48
N ALA A 76 9.48 3.20 23.14
CA ALA A 76 10.49 2.37 22.48
C ALA A 76 9.86 1.10 21.89
N GLY A 77 10.11 0.84 20.60
CA GLY A 77 9.58 -0.29 19.86
C GLY A 77 8.14 -0.14 19.38
N GLU A 78 7.43 0.95 19.72
CA GLU A 78 6.02 1.13 19.37
C GLU A 78 5.81 1.16 17.84
N LEU A 79 6.60 1.98 17.14
CA LEU A 79 6.44 2.14 15.69
C LEU A 79 6.91 0.90 14.92
N TYR A 80 7.88 0.17 15.48
CA TYR A 80 8.32 -1.12 14.93
C TYR A 80 7.24 -2.19 15.05
N GLN A 81 6.59 -2.31 16.21
CA GLN A 81 5.47 -3.25 16.34
C GLN A 81 4.34 -2.86 15.39
N PHE A 82 4.02 -1.58 15.28
CA PHE A 82 2.99 -1.11 14.36
C PHE A 82 3.33 -1.43 12.89
N HIS A 83 4.57 -1.20 12.47
CA HIS A 83 5.09 -1.58 11.15
C HIS A 83 4.87 -3.06 10.85
N LEU A 84 5.29 -3.96 11.75
CA LEU A 84 5.08 -5.41 11.59
C LEU A 84 3.58 -5.77 11.47
N ASP A 85 2.73 -5.13 12.27
CA ASP A 85 1.28 -5.34 12.22
C ASP A 85 0.68 -4.86 10.88
N ARG A 86 1.27 -3.86 10.22
CA ARG A 86 0.84 -3.38 8.90
C ARG A 86 1.37 -4.26 7.77
N LEU A 87 2.59 -4.81 7.88
CA LEU A 87 3.06 -5.82 6.94
C LEU A 87 2.18 -7.07 6.97
N ALA A 88 1.83 -7.55 8.16
CA ALA A 88 0.90 -8.67 8.32
C ALA A 88 -0.48 -8.38 7.71
N TRP A 89 -0.97 -7.15 7.84
CA TRP A 89 -2.21 -6.70 7.18
C TRP A 89 -2.09 -6.76 5.65
N MET A 90 -0.96 -6.34 5.08
CA MET A 90 -0.74 -6.43 3.63
C MET A 90 -0.58 -7.88 3.15
N ASP A 91 -0.02 -8.77 3.97
CA ASP A 91 0.07 -10.19 3.65
C ASP A 91 -1.33 -10.84 3.60
N GLU A 92 -2.21 -10.49 4.54
CA GLU A 92 -3.62 -10.91 4.52
C GLU A 92 -4.35 -10.34 3.29
N LEU A 93 -4.09 -9.08 2.91
CA LEU A 93 -4.59 -8.48 1.67
C LEU A 93 -4.23 -9.33 0.44
N VAL A 94 -2.96 -9.72 0.32
CA VAL A 94 -2.45 -10.53 -0.80
C VAL A 94 -3.04 -11.94 -0.76
N ALA A 95 -3.15 -12.56 0.41
CA ALA A 95 -3.65 -13.93 0.56
C ALA A 95 -5.16 -14.05 0.26
N GLY A 96 -5.96 -13.05 0.61
CA GLY A 96 -7.43 -13.17 0.64
C GLY A 96 -8.21 -12.30 -0.34
N HIS A 97 -7.62 -11.23 -0.88
CA HIS A 97 -8.41 -10.12 -1.42
C HIS A 97 -8.11 -9.75 -2.88
N GLY A 98 -7.55 -10.70 -3.64
CA GLY A 98 -7.43 -10.60 -5.10
C GLY A 98 -6.39 -9.58 -5.57
N ILE A 99 -5.38 -9.36 -4.73
CA ILE A 99 -4.16 -8.59 -4.98
C ILE A 99 -2.99 -9.57 -5.06
N ARG A 100 -2.02 -9.31 -5.94
CA ARG A 100 -0.73 -10.02 -5.98
C ARG A 100 0.38 -9.15 -5.38
N ARG A 101 1.33 -9.75 -4.63
CA ARG A 101 2.60 -9.09 -4.30
C ARG A 101 3.54 -9.13 -5.50
N ALA A 102 4.19 -8.02 -5.81
CA ALA A 102 5.25 -7.94 -6.81
C ALA A 102 6.57 -7.54 -6.16
N LEU A 103 7.63 -8.30 -6.44
CA LEU A 103 8.99 -8.02 -5.95
C LEU A 103 9.95 -7.71 -7.10
N THR A 104 9.58 -8.11 -8.32
CA THR A 104 10.40 -7.97 -9.52
C THR A 104 9.61 -7.31 -10.65
N VAL A 105 10.31 -6.82 -11.67
CA VAL A 105 9.67 -6.31 -12.89
C VAL A 105 8.88 -7.43 -13.60
N GLU A 106 9.37 -8.66 -13.52
CA GLU A 106 8.70 -9.84 -14.07
C GLU A 106 7.36 -10.10 -13.39
N ASP A 107 7.25 -9.89 -12.07
CA ASP A 107 5.98 -9.98 -11.36
C ASP A 107 4.97 -8.94 -11.86
N LEU A 108 5.41 -7.70 -12.10
CA LEU A 108 4.55 -6.64 -12.64
C LEU A 108 4.01 -7.02 -14.01
N ARG A 109 4.88 -7.54 -14.89
CA ARG A 109 4.51 -8.00 -16.23
C ARG A 109 3.53 -9.17 -16.16
N ALA A 110 3.80 -10.15 -15.30
CA ALA A 110 2.93 -11.32 -15.12
C ALA A 110 1.55 -10.94 -14.57
N ALA A 111 1.50 -10.05 -13.57
CA ALA A 111 0.26 -9.54 -12.99
C ALA A 111 -0.59 -8.80 -14.05
N HIS A 112 0.03 -7.89 -14.80
CA HIS A 112 -0.65 -7.16 -15.87
C HIS A 112 -1.15 -8.08 -16.98
N ALA A 113 -0.34 -9.03 -17.44
CA ALA A 113 -0.75 -10.01 -18.45
C ALA A 113 -1.93 -10.88 -17.99
N ALA A 114 -2.01 -11.18 -16.69
CA ALA A 114 -3.13 -11.90 -16.08
C ALA A 114 -4.35 -11.01 -15.77
N GLY A 115 -4.27 -9.69 -15.98
CA GLY A 115 -5.29 -8.73 -15.54
C GLY A 115 -5.51 -8.72 -14.03
N GLN A 116 -4.51 -9.16 -13.25
CA GLN A 116 -4.56 -9.24 -11.80
C GLN A 116 -3.91 -7.97 -11.20
N PRO A 117 -4.64 -7.19 -10.38
CA PRO A 117 -4.05 -6.08 -9.66
C PRO A 117 -2.90 -6.54 -8.75
N ALA A 118 -1.83 -5.77 -8.68
CA ALA A 118 -0.70 -6.07 -7.81
C ALA A 118 -0.22 -4.87 -6.98
N ILE A 119 0.44 -5.16 -5.87
CA ILE A 119 1.08 -4.17 -5.02
C ILE A 119 2.60 -4.37 -5.02
N ILE A 120 3.32 -3.26 -4.99
CA ILE A 120 4.67 -3.19 -4.44
C ILE A 120 4.48 -2.64 -3.01
N VAL A 121 5.13 -3.23 -2.01
CA VAL A 121 5.14 -2.62 -0.68
C VAL A 121 6.16 -1.49 -0.68
N ASP A 122 5.73 -0.29 -0.31
CA ASP A 122 6.60 0.80 0.07
C ASP A 122 6.36 1.19 1.53
N ILE A 123 7.31 1.93 2.09
CA ILE A 123 7.26 2.42 3.46
C ILE A 123 7.48 3.93 3.43
N GLU A 124 6.51 4.66 3.93
CA GLU A 124 6.58 6.11 4.14
C GLU A 124 7.15 6.39 5.54
N GLY A 125 8.45 6.65 5.59
CA GLY A 125 9.17 6.96 6.83
C GLY A 125 9.85 5.74 7.45
N LEU A 126 11.01 5.97 8.05
CA LEU A 126 11.86 4.91 8.63
C LEU A 126 11.98 5.01 10.15
N ASP A 127 11.05 5.72 10.80
CA ASP A 127 11.05 5.96 12.25
C ASP A 127 11.01 4.65 13.06
N PHE A 128 10.44 3.59 12.47
CA PHE A 128 10.40 2.25 13.04
C PHE A 128 11.79 1.61 13.21
N LEU A 129 12.81 2.07 12.47
CA LEU A 129 14.16 1.55 12.60
C LEU A 129 14.73 1.86 13.99
N GLU A 130 14.42 3.02 14.58
CA GLU A 130 15.02 3.48 15.85
C GLU A 130 16.56 3.34 15.88
N GLY A 131 17.21 3.54 14.72
CA GLY A 131 18.66 3.37 14.54
C GLY A 131 19.16 1.93 14.37
N LYS A 132 18.25 0.94 14.31
CA LYS A 132 18.54 -0.50 14.13
C LYS A 132 18.31 -0.91 12.69
N LEU A 133 19.37 -0.96 11.89
CA LEU A 133 19.29 -1.29 10.46
C LEU A 133 18.83 -2.73 10.21
N GLU A 134 19.04 -3.64 11.16
CA GLU A 134 18.60 -5.03 11.06
C GLU A 134 17.07 -5.16 10.88
N ARG A 135 16.29 -4.16 11.33
CA ARG A 135 14.83 -4.12 11.13
C ARG A 135 14.41 -3.93 9.68
N LEU A 136 15.30 -3.46 8.81
CA LEU A 136 15.01 -3.31 7.38
C LEU A 136 14.90 -4.67 6.66
N GLU A 137 15.60 -5.69 7.16
CA GLU A 137 15.54 -7.05 6.60
C GLU A 137 14.23 -7.78 6.93
N GLU A 138 13.44 -7.23 7.85
CA GLU A 138 12.15 -7.77 8.30
C GLU A 138 10.96 -7.09 7.60
N SER A 139 11.26 -6.16 6.68
CA SER A 139 10.31 -5.35 5.92
C SER A 139 9.89 -5.94 4.58
#